data_AF-A0A5A7QXV2-F1
#
_entry.id   AF-A0A5A7QXV2-F1
#
_cell.length_a   1.000
_cell.length_b   1.000
_cell.length_c   1.000
_cell.angle_alpha   90.00
_cell.angle_beta   90.00
_cell.angle_gamma   90.00
#
_symmetry.space_group_name_H-M   'P 1'
#
loop_
_entity.id
_entity.type
_entity.pdbx_description
1 polymer ?
#
loop_
_entity_poly.entity_id
_entity_poly.type
_entity_poly.pdbx_seq_one_letter_code
_entity_poly.pdbx_strand_id
1 'polypeptide(L)'
;MTLLAILIALLLVSSTKATNLTSDKEAATREMQKANYFTFVMLLNMAPPDIIKGGITFLMPNDKALSKAAISESSVADFLLRHSIPSPLLIDDLEHFPSESTVPASKPGLVFRVRNQGRRHFFLSNVRVVSPNICTEGLLVRCHGVDGVARPEMPNPPLGPPCHSNGSSPSGAVAPSTAWLGDQGPISTPWVVEASIARPKSGNVELVMCRGSKYNHSLHLLCMSSYGLRICH
;
A
#
# COMPACT_ATOMS: atom_id res chain seq x y z
N MET A 1 51.24 -10.49 -4.62
CA MET A 1 51.14 -9.66 -3.38
C MET A 1 50.06 -8.59 -3.51
N THR A 2 50.03 -7.80 -4.59
CA THR A 2 49.01 -6.75 -4.82
C THR A 2 47.58 -7.27 -4.97
N LEU A 3 47.36 -8.35 -5.73
CA LEU A 3 46.02 -8.94 -5.91
C LEU A 3 45.42 -9.48 -4.59
N LEU A 4 46.26 -10.06 -3.74
CA LEU A 4 45.87 -10.59 -2.43
C LEU A 4 45.52 -9.45 -1.47
N ALA A 5 46.29 -8.35 -1.49
CA ALA A 5 46.00 -7.14 -0.73
C ALA A 5 44.68 -6.48 -1.16
N ILE A 6 44.38 -6.45 -2.47
CA ILE A 6 43.10 -5.95 -3.00
C ILE A 6 41.93 -6.83 -2.54
N LEU A 7 42.09 -8.16 -2.57
CA LEU A 7 41.05 -9.08 -2.10
C LEU A 7 40.75 -8.92 -0.60
N ILE A 8 41.81 -8.78 0.22
CA ILE A 8 41.67 -8.56 1.66
C ILE A 8 41.02 -7.19 1.93
N ALA A 9 41.39 -6.14 1.20
CA ALA A 9 40.76 -4.82 1.33
C ALA A 9 39.26 -4.84 0.99
N LEU A 10 38.85 -5.55 -0.07
CA LEU A 10 37.44 -5.70 -0.47
C LEU A 10 36.60 -6.45 0.57
N LEU A 11 37.17 -7.47 1.22
CA LEU A 11 36.50 -8.23 2.29
C LEU A 11 36.30 -7.38 3.54
N LEU A 12 37.28 -6.54 3.91
CA LEU A 12 37.19 -5.66 5.08
C LEU A 12 36.13 -4.57 4.91
N VAL A 13 36.00 -3.98 3.70
CA VAL A 13 34.99 -2.93 3.43
C VAL A 13 33.56 -3.47 3.56
N SER A 14 33.31 -4.71 3.12
CA SER A 14 31.98 -5.33 3.17
C SER A 14 31.50 -5.58 4.61
N SER A 15 32.43 -5.85 5.53
CA SER A 15 32.12 -6.13 6.94
C SER A 15 31.60 -4.90 7.69
N THR A 16 32.10 -3.71 7.38
CA THR A 16 31.70 -2.46 8.06
C THR A 16 30.24 -2.07 7.83
N LYS A 17 29.70 -2.30 6.62
CA LYS A 17 28.29 -1.99 6.33
C LYS A 17 27.32 -2.91 7.06
N ALA A 18 27.62 -4.21 7.09
CA ALA A 18 26.78 -5.20 7.77
C ALA A 18 26.77 -4.99 9.29
N THR A 19 27.92 -4.70 9.89
CA THR A 19 28.04 -4.39 11.32
C THR A 19 27.31 -3.10 11.70
N ASN A 20 27.45 -2.04 10.91
CA ASN A 20 26.70 -0.79 11.12
C ASN A 20 25.18 -0.99 11.02
N LEU A 21 24.71 -1.79 10.04
CA LEU A 21 23.27 -2.06 9.89
C LEU A 21 22.69 -2.85 11.07
N THR A 22 23.40 -3.87 11.57
CA THR A 22 22.94 -4.63 12.75
C THR A 22 22.86 -3.72 13.97
N SER A 23 23.90 -2.91 14.21
CA SER A 23 23.91 -1.93 15.31
C SER A 23 22.77 -0.91 15.19
N ASP A 24 22.54 -0.37 13.99
CA ASP A 24 21.48 0.61 13.73
C ASP A 24 20.08 -0.01 13.91
N LYS A 25 19.88 -1.26 13.49
CA LYS A 25 18.62 -1.98 13.70
C LYS A 25 18.35 -2.21 15.19
N GLU A 26 19.37 -2.56 15.96
CA GLU A 26 19.25 -2.75 17.41
C GLU A 26 18.94 -1.43 18.12
N ALA A 27 19.63 -0.35 17.75
CA ALA A 27 19.37 1.00 18.26
C ALA A 27 17.95 1.46 17.95
N ALA A 28 17.54 1.37 16.69
CA ALA A 28 16.19 1.70 16.25
C ALA A 28 15.14 0.88 17.02
N THR A 29 15.37 -0.43 17.21
CA THR A 29 14.46 -1.29 17.98
C THR A 29 14.28 -0.81 19.42
N ARG A 30 15.36 -0.41 20.11
CA ARG A 30 15.28 0.15 21.46
C ARG A 30 14.50 1.46 21.48
N GLU A 31 14.75 2.35 20.52
CA GLU A 31 14.06 3.63 20.39
C GLU A 31 12.55 3.44 20.13
N MET A 32 12.19 2.51 19.25
CA MET A 32 10.80 2.12 18.96
C MET A 32 10.07 1.59 20.20
N GLN A 33 10.72 0.70 20.98
CA GLN A 33 10.16 0.17 22.22
C GLN A 33 9.96 1.27 23.26
N LYS A 34 10.95 2.15 23.45
CA LYS A 34 10.84 3.31 24.35
C LYS A 34 9.71 4.26 23.97
N ALA A 35 9.38 4.34 22.68
CA ALA A 35 8.29 5.13 22.14
C ALA A 35 6.92 4.40 22.10
N ASN A 36 6.82 3.19 22.65
CA ASN A 36 5.61 2.35 22.70
C ASN A 36 5.11 1.83 21.33
N TYR A 37 6.03 1.44 20.44
CA TYR A 37 5.72 0.77 19.16
C TYR A 37 6.04 -0.74 19.21
N PHE A 38 5.58 -1.42 20.26
CA PHE A 38 5.97 -2.81 20.55
C PHE A 38 5.53 -3.79 19.46
N THR A 39 4.32 -3.62 18.92
CA THR A 39 3.81 -4.53 17.88
C THR A 39 4.58 -4.38 16.58
N PHE A 40 4.98 -3.15 16.24
CA PHE A 40 5.81 -2.92 15.05
C PHE A 40 7.20 -3.57 15.19
N VAL A 41 7.80 -3.46 16.38
CA VAL A 41 9.06 -4.15 16.71
C VAL A 41 8.94 -5.66 16.59
N MET A 42 7.83 -6.24 17.06
CA MET A 42 7.56 -7.66 16.90
C MET A 42 7.52 -8.07 15.41
N LEU A 43 6.81 -7.30 14.58
CA LEU A 43 6.78 -7.52 13.12
C LEU A 43 8.17 -7.42 12.49
N LEU A 44 8.97 -6.42 12.89
CA LEU A 44 10.33 -6.24 12.39
C LEU A 44 11.25 -7.42 12.75
N ASN A 45 11.12 -7.99 13.94
CA ASN A 45 11.90 -9.13 14.39
C ASN A 45 11.48 -10.47 13.73
N MET A 46 10.23 -10.57 13.27
CA MET A 46 9.76 -11.72 12.49
C MET A 46 10.16 -11.64 11.01
N ALA A 47 10.60 -10.47 10.54
CA ALA A 47 10.98 -10.29 9.16
C ALA A 47 12.35 -10.93 8.84
N PRO A 48 12.57 -11.35 7.59
CA PRO A 48 13.89 -11.77 7.13
C PRO A 48 14.95 -10.67 7.39
N PRO A 49 16.17 -11.05 7.78
CA PRO A 49 17.23 -10.08 8.12
C PRO A 49 17.64 -9.20 6.94
N ASP A 50 17.36 -9.62 5.71
CA ASP A 50 17.68 -8.92 4.47
C ASP A 50 16.60 -7.93 4.01
N ILE A 51 15.53 -7.72 4.80
CA ILE A 51 14.47 -6.76 4.46
C ILE A 51 14.99 -5.32 4.40
N ILE A 52 16.02 -5.00 5.19
CA ILE A 52 16.67 -3.70 5.18
C ILE A 52 17.87 -3.76 4.22
N LYS A 53 17.64 -3.34 2.97
CA LYS A 53 18.67 -3.27 1.91
C LYS A 53 19.24 -1.86 1.82
N GLY A 54 19.98 -1.44 2.85
CA GLY A 54 20.57 -0.11 2.95
C GLY A 54 19.82 0.82 3.90
N GLY A 55 19.79 2.12 3.60
CA GLY A 55 19.09 3.09 4.43
C GLY A 55 17.57 3.01 4.26
N ILE A 56 16.83 3.13 5.35
CA ILE A 56 15.37 2.95 5.38
C ILE A 56 14.72 3.91 6.38
N THR A 57 13.50 4.35 6.06
CA THR A 57 12.63 5.05 7.00
C THR A 57 11.38 4.23 7.23
N PHE A 58 11.08 3.85 8.48
CA PHE A 58 9.85 3.16 8.83
C PHE A 58 8.73 4.15 9.19
N LEU A 59 7.55 3.92 8.63
CA LEU A 59 6.29 4.59 8.97
C LEU A 59 5.50 3.65 9.89
N MET A 60 5.60 3.85 11.20
CA MET A 60 5.15 2.89 12.20
C MET A 60 3.74 3.23 12.69
N PRO A 61 2.71 2.42 12.36
CA PRO A 61 1.42 2.55 13.02
C PRO A 61 1.58 2.16 14.49
N ASN A 62 0.86 2.84 15.39
CA ASN A 62 0.85 2.44 16.79
C ASN A 62 0.13 1.09 17.00
N ASP A 63 0.31 0.50 18.19
CA ASP A 63 -0.27 -0.81 18.53
C ASP A 63 -1.80 -0.87 18.36
N LYS A 64 -2.50 0.24 18.60
CA LYS A 64 -3.95 0.35 18.39
C LYS A 64 -4.36 0.35 16.91
N ALA A 65 -3.55 0.91 16.02
CA ALA A 65 -3.77 0.86 14.59
C ALA A 65 -3.47 -0.55 14.05
N LEU A 66 -2.40 -1.18 14.56
CA LEU A 66 -1.99 -2.53 14.17
C LEU A 66 -2.98 -3.60 14.61
N SER A 67 -3.63 -3.47 15.77
CA SER A 67 -4.62 -4.45 16.24
C SER A 67 -5.87 -4.58 15.35
N LYS A 68 -6.08 -3.62 14.44
CA LYS A 68 -7.18 -3.62 13.46
C LYS A 68 -6.71 -4.01 12.06
N ALA A 69 -5.41 -4.21 11.87
CA ALA A 69 -4.83 -4.57 10.59
C ALA A 69 -4.91 -6.09 10.38
N ALA A 70 -5.34 -6.52 9.21
CA ALA A 70 -5.21 -7.93 8.80
C ALA A 70 -3.81 -8.14 8.23
N ILE A 71 -2.90 -8.70 9.04
CA ILE A 71 -1.52 -9.02 8.64
C ILE A 71 -1.37 -10.54 8.72
N SER A 72 -1.18 -11.21 7.57
CA SER A 72 -0.83 -12.63 7.58
C SER A 72 0.67 -12.80 7.80
N GLU A 73 1.09 -13.90 8.41
CA GLU A 73 2.51 -14.22 8.66
C GLU A 73 3.32 -14.23 7.35
N SER A 74 2.77 -14.83 6.29
CA SER A 74 3.34 -14.84 4.93
C SER A 74 3.48 -13.45 4.29
N SER A 75 2.90 -12.42 4.90
CA SER A 75 2.89 -11.05 4.39
C SER A 75 3.63 -10.04 5.27
N VAL A 76 4.32 -10.46 6.34
CA VAL A 76 5.00 -9.54 7.27
C VAL A 76 6.05 -8.70 6.55
N ALA A 77 6.86 -9.31 5.69
CA ALA A 77 7.84 -8.57 4.90
C ALA A 77 7.17 -7.54 3.97
N ASP A 78 6.09 -7.95 3.29
CA ASP A 78 5.31 -7.07 2.43
C ASP A 78 4.66 -5.92 3.20
N PHE A 79 4.19 -6.20 4.41
CA PHE A 79 3.63 -5.19 5.32
C PHE A 79 4.69 -4.14 5.67
N LEU A 80 5.88 -4.57 6.11
CA LEU A 80 6.97 -3.66 6.49
C LEU A 80 7.48 -2.85 5.28
N LEU A 81 7.58 -3.47 4.10
CA LEU A 81 7.98 -2.79 2.86
C LEU A 81 6.96 -1.73 2.42
N ARG A 82 5.66 -1.95 2.63
CA ARG A 82 4.61 -0.94 2.40
C ARG A 82 4.60 0.18 3.45
N HIS A 83 5.27 -0.03 4.57
CA HIS A 83 5.41 0.93 5.67
C HIS A 83 6.84 1.48 5.74
N SER A 84 7.54 1.54 4.61
CA SER A 84 8.88 2.12 4.59
C SER A 84 9.20 2.84 3.31
N ILE A 85 10.16 3.77 3.41
CA ILE A 85 10.78 4.50 2.31
C ILE A 85 12.24 4.02 2.21
N PRO A 86 12.77 3.72 1.00
CA PRO A 86 14.12 3.17 0.83
C PRO A 86 15.20 4.27 0.92
N SER A 87 15.12 5.11 1.94
CA SER A 87 16.09 6.17 2.27
C SER A 87 15.93 6.54 3.75
N PRO A 88 17.00 6.88 4.48
CA PRO A 88 16.93 7.34 5.86
C PRO A 88 16.60 8.83 5.90
N LEU A 89 15.34 9.16 6.20
CA LEU A 89 14.80 10.52 6.17
C LEU A 89 14.36 10.93 7.57
N LEU A 90 14.78 12.11 8.00
CA LEU A 90 14.20 12.81 9.15
C LEU A 90 12.93 13.54 8.72
N ILE A 91 12.17 14.04 9.70
CA ILE A 91 10.99 14.84 9.40
C ILE A 91 11.34 16.10 8.59
N ASP A 92 12.48 16.72 8.87
CA ASP A 92 12.93 17.90 8.15
C ASP A 92 13.13 17.55 6.67
N ASP A 93 13.77 16.42 6.35
CA ASP A 93 13.93 15.95 4.96
C ASP A 93 12.58 15.70 4.29
N LEU A 94 11.64 15.08 5.01
CA LEU A 94 10.30 14.81 4.52
C LEU A 94 9.52 16.09 4.21
N GLU A 95 9.62 17.10 5.07
CA GLU A 95 8.90 18.37 4.93
C GLU A 95 9.41 19.21 3.74
N HIS A 96 10.61 18.96 3.23
CA HIS A 96 11.13 19.59 2.02
C HIS A 96 10.50 19.04 0.73
N PHE A 97 9.86 17.87 0.77
CA PHE A 97 9.13 17.39 -0.41
C PHE A 97 7.96 18.32 -0.73
N PRO A 98 7.84 18.81 -1.98
CA PRO A 98 6.71 19.62 -2.37
C PRO A 98 5.39 18.88 -2.15
N SER A 99 4.36 19.56 -1.67
CA SER A 99 3.01 19.00 -1.66
C SER A 99 2.60 18.54 -3.04
N GLU A 100 1.87 17.42 -3.12
CA GLU A 100 1.45 16.76 -4.35
C GLU A 100 2.56 16.02 -5.13
N SER A 101 3.78 15.97 -4.58
CA SER A 101 4.84 15.08 -5.06
C SER A 101 4.64 13.63 -4.61
N THR A 102 5.50 12.73 -5.10
CA THR A 102 5.53 11.32 -4.70
C THR A 102 6.89 10.91 -4.18
N VAL A 103 6.89 9.98 -3.22
CA VAL A 103 8.09 9.36 -2.64
C VAL A 103 7.95 7.85 -2.78
N PRO A 104 8.99 7.10 -3.18
CA PRO A 104 8.90 5.66 -3.33
C PRO A 104 8.67 4.96 -1.98
N ALA A 105 7.81 3.94 -1.98
CA ALA A 105 7.80 2.96 -0.91
C ALA A 105 8.90 1.91 -1.15
N SER A 106 9.38 1.26 -0.09
CA SER A 106 10.34 0.16 -0.23
C SER A 106 9.71 -1.06 -0.92
N LYS A 107 8.39 -1.20 -0.86
CA LYS A 107 7.66 -2.17 -1.69
C LYS A 107 7.70 -1.69 -3.16
N PRO A 108 8.30 -2.47 -4.07
CA PRO A 108 8.44 -2.05 -5.46
C PRO A 108 7.10 -1.74 -6.13
N GLY A 109 7.09 -0.69 -6.96
CA GLY A 109 5.91 -0.28 -7.72
C GLY A 109 4.88 0.54 -6.93
N LEU A 110 5.14 0.84 -5.65
CA LEU A 110 4.26 1.66 -4.82
C LEU A 110 4.93 2.99 -4.44
N VAL A 111 4.12 4.03 -4.32
CA VAL A 111 4.54 5.39 -3.96
C VAL A 111 3.63 5.98 -2.88
N PHE A 112 4.21 6.80 -2.02
CA PHE A 112 3.48 7.68 -1.11
C PHE A 112 3.22 9.02 -1.78
N ARG A 113 1.99 9.52 -1.70
CA ARG A 113 1.67 10.89 -2.12
C ARG A 113 1.92 11.85 -0.97
N VAL A 114 2.76 12.86 -1.18
CA VAL A 114 3.11 13.84 -0.15
C VAL A 114 2.03 14.90 -0.08
N ARG A 115 1.54 15.18 1.13
CA ARG A 115 0.72 16.37 1.39
C ARG A 115 1.26 17.07 2.64
N ASN A 116 1.91 18.20 2.44
CA ASN A 116 2.39 19.06 3.50
C ASN A 116 1.42 20.23 3.69
N GLN A 117 0.75 20.28 4.85
CA GLN A 117 -0.18 21.35 5.21
C GLN A 117 0.42 22.33 6.24
N GLY A 118 1.75 22.32 6.43
CA GLY A 118 2.45 23.11 7.44
C GLY A 118 2.24 22.56 8.86
N ARG A 119 2.53 23.36 9.91
CA ARG A 119 2.33 23.09 11.36
C ARG A 119 2.15 21.62 11.78
N ARG A 120 3.06 20.72 11.42
CA ARG A 120 3.05 19.28 11.78
C ARG A 120 1.87 18.48 11.20
N HIS A 121 1.29 18.95 10.11
CA HIS A 121 0.29 18.28 9.30
C HIS A 121 0.94 17.74 8.02
N PHE A 122 1.87 16.80 8.21
CA PHE A 122 2.54 16.10 7.12
C PHE A 122 1.90 14.72 6.91
N PHE A 123 1.49 14.45 5.67
CA PHE A 123 0.83 13.21 5.29
C PHE A 123 1.59 12.49 4.18
N LEU A 124 1.60 11.17 4.27
CA LEU A 124 2.07 10.25 3.25
C LEU A 124 0.90 9.36 2.85
N SER A 125 0.36 9.60 1.65
CA SER A 125 -0.91 9.01 1.19
C SER A 125 -2.05 9.24 2.18
N ASN A 126 -2.49 8.19 2.87
CA ASN A 126 -3.64 8.21 3.77
C ASN A 126 -3.28 8.36 5.26
N VAL A 127 -1.99 8.44 5.62
CA VAL A 127 -1.54 8.49 7.01
C VAL A 127 -0.86 9.81 7.34
N ARG A 128 -1.07 10.30 8.55
CA ARG A 128 -0.39 11.49 9.10
C ARG A 128 0.80 11.05 9.93
N VAL A 129 1.93 11.73 9.80
CA VAL A 129 3.03 11.62 10.75
C VAL A 129 2.62 12.30 12.06
N VAL A 130 2.56 11.54 13.15
CA VAL A 130 2.15 12.03 14.49
C VAL A 130 3.29 12.08 15.49
N SER A 131 4.31 11.24 15.28
CA SER A 131 5.51 11.17 16.14
C SER A 131 6.74 11.21 15.25
N PRO A 132 7.26 12.40 14.91
CA PRO A 132 8.46 12.52 14.07
C PRO A 132 9.72 12.06 14.82
N ASN A 133 10.76 11.70 14.05
CA ASN A 133 12.11 11.41 14.54
C ASN A 133 12.17 10.48 15.78
N ILE A 134 11.55 9.30 15.71
CA ILE A 134 11.64 8.32 16.82
C ILE A 134 13.02 7.67 16.85
N CYS A 135 13.52 7.22 15.68
CA CYS A 135 14.83 6.58 15.57
C CYS A 135 15.87 7.61 15.13
N THR A 136 16.82 7.92 16.01
CA THR A 136 17.79 9.00 15.81
C THR A 136 19.22 8.60 16.12
N GLU A 137 19.43 7.55 16.91
CA GLU A 137 20.75 7.04 17.29
C GLU A 137 21.52 6.46 16.09
N GLY A 138 20.83 5.72 15.22
CA GLY A 138 21.40 5.15 13.99
C GLY A 138 21.41 6.11 12.80
N LEU A 139 22.23 5.80 11.78
CA LEU A 139 22.32 6.58 10.54
C LEU A 139 21.49 5.97 9.40
N LEU A 140 21.36 4.66 9.37
CA LEU A 140 20.70 3.89 8.30
C LEU A 140 19.21 3.68 8.55
N VAL A 141 18.77 3.66 9.81
CA VAL A 141 17.37 3.39 10.16
C VAL A 141 16.75 4.64 10.78
N ARG A 142 15.81 5.25 10.06
CA ARG A 142 14.94 6.30 10.58
C ARG A 142 13.56 5.73 10.81
N CYS A 143 12.80 6.33 11.72
CA CYS A 143 11.43 5.92 11.93
C CYS A 143 10.54 7.07 12.43
N HIS A 144 9.28 7.04 12.00
CA HIS A 144 8.25 7.99 12.34
C HIS A 144 6.98 7.25 12.71
N GLY A 145 6.30 7.72 13.75
CA GLY A 145 4.99 7.23 14.12
C GLY A 145 3.91 7.81 13.23
N VAL A 146 3.00 6.96 12.76
CA VAL A 146 1.83 7.36 11.96
C VAL A 146 0.51 6.96 12.62
N ASP A 147 -0.57 7.67 12.28
CA ASP A 147 -1.90 7.49 12.88
C ASP A 147 -2.75 6.35 12.28
N GLY A 148 -2.20 5.59 11.33
CA GLY A 148 -2.90 4.48 10.70
C GLY A 148 -1.98 3.57 9.90
N VAL A 149 -2.57 2.56 9.27
CA VAL A 149 -1.89 1.65 8.34
C VAL A 149 -1.74 2.36 6.99
N ALA A 150 -0.51 2.49 6.53
CA ALA A 150 -0.18 3.17 5.29
C ALA A 150 -0.63 2.35 4.08
N ARG A 151 -1.18 3.05 3.08
CA ARG A 151 -1.66 2.50 1.82
C ARG A 151 -1.00 3.28 0.68
N PRO A 152 0.28 3.00 0.39
CA PRO A 152 0.93 3.57 -0.79
C PRO A 152 0.22 3.06 -2.05
N GLU A 153 0.23 3.91 -3.07
CA GLU A 153 -0.55 3.75 -4.29
C GLU A 153 0.38 3.33 -5.43
N MET A 154 -0.17 2.71 -6.48
CA MET A 154 0.58 2.60 -7.73
C MET A 154 0.71 4.01 -8.33
N PRO A 155 1.86 4.36 -8.95
CA PRO A 155 1.96 5.58 -9.73
C PRO A 155 0.83 5.63 -10.76
N ASN A 156 0.08 6.72 -10.80
CA ASN A 156 -0.85 6.94 -11.89
C ASN A 156 -0.04 6.92 -13.20
N PRO A 157 -0.47 6.19 -14.24
CA PRO A 157 0.15 6.32 -15.54
C PRO A 157 0.13 7.81 -15.92
N PRO A 158 1.22 8.35 -16.49
CA PRO A 158 1.19 9.69 -17.04
C PRO A 158 -0.03 9.79 -17.94
N LEU A 159 -0.91 10.77 -17.70
CA LEU A 159 -1.92 11.14 -18.68
C LEU A 159 -1.15 11.33 -19.99
N GLY A 160 -1.41 10.46 -20.97
CA GLY A 160 -0.77 10.55 -22.27
C GLY A 160 -0.93 11.98 -22.82
N PRO A 161 -0.01 12.45 -23.66
CA PRO A 161 -0.15 13.78 -24.27
C PRO A 161 -1.55 13.90 -24.90
N PRO A 162 -2.22 15.06 -24.78
CA PRO A 162 -3.52 15.25 -25.43
C PRO A 162 -3.35 15.00 -26.92
N CYS A 163 -3.96 13.93 -27.43
CA CYS A 163 -4.01 13.67 -28.85
C CYS A 163 -4.75 14.84 -29.51
N HIS A 164 -4.01 15.72 -30.17
CA HIS A 164 -4.59 16.76 -31.02
C HIS A 164 -5.17 16.10 -32.27
N SER A 165 -6.48 15.85 -32.26
CA SER A 165 -7.24 15.37 -33.41
C SER A 165 -7.46 16.50 -34.43
N ASN A 166 -6.42 16.87 -35.19
CA ASN A 166 -6.60 17.59 -36.45
C ASN A 166 -6.45 16.57 -37.59
N GLY A 167 -7.57 15.96 -37.98
CA GLY A 167 -7.63 14.97 -39.05
C GLY A 167 -9.06 14.79 -39.52
N SER A 168 -9.46 15.64 -40.45
CA SER A 168 -10.69 15.59 -41.25
C SER A 168 -11.04 14.19 -41.73
N SER A 169 -12.26 13.74 -41.43
CA SER A 169 -12.90 12.58 -42.05
C SER A 169 -13.09 12.80 -43.56
N PRO A 170 -13.04 11.72 -44.35
CA PRO A 170 -13.94 11.59 -45.48
C PRO A 170 -14.89 10.39 -45.33
N SER A 171 -16.13 10.67 -45.70
CA SER A 171 -17.26 9.76 -45.83
C SER A 171 -17.14 8.85 -47.07
N GLY A 172 -17.66 7.63 -46.99
CA GLY A 172 -17.96 6.72 -48.12
C GLY A 172 -18.27 5.31 -47.58
N ALA A 173 -19.54 4.93 -47.34
CA ALA A 173 -20.50 4.32 -48.30
C ALA A 173 -19.98 2.95 -48.82
N VAL A 174 -20.63 1.78 -48.79
CA VAL A 174 -22.03 1.30 -48.65
C VAL A 174 -21.98 -0.18 -48.17
N ALA A 175 -23.06 -0.69 -47.55
CA ALA A 175 -23.28 -2.10 -47.18
C ALA A 175 -23.46 -3.05 -48.41
N PRO A 176 -23.51 -4.40 -48.24
CA PRO A 176 -24.80 -5.01 -47.89
C PRO A 176 -24.73 -6.21 -46.93
N SER A 177 -25.86 -6.47 -46.27
CA SER A 177 -26.15 -7.60 -45.38
C SER A 177 -26.36 -8.91 -46.14
N THR A 178 -25.83 -10.02 -45.61
CA THR A 178 -26.39 -11.36 -45.79
C THR A 178 -26.26 -12.16 -44.50
N ALA A 179 -27.39 -12.61 -43.97
CA ALA A 179 -27.52 -13.42 -42.76
C ALA A 179 -27.12 -14.87 -43.00
N TRP A 180 -26.40 -15.52 -42.06
CA TRP A 180 -26.48 -16.97 -41.83
C TRP A 180 -26.25 -17.30 -40.35
N LEU A 181 -27.12 -18.20 -39.86
CA LEU A 181 -27.17 -18.81 -38.53
C LEU A 181 -25.87 -19.52 -38.16
N GLY A 182 -25.52 -19.49 -36.87
CA GLY A 182 -24.41 -20.27 -36.32
C GLY A 182 -24.42 -20.26 -34.79
N ASP A 183 -25.31 -21.08 -34.25
CA ASP A 183 -25.40 -21.62 -32.89
C ASP A 183 -24.06 -21.73 -32.12
N GLN A 184 -24.00 -21.17 -30.90
CA GLN A 184 -23.21 -21.70 -29.78
C GLN A 184 -23.59 -21.05 -28.44
N GLY A 185 -23.87 -21.92 -27.46
CA GLY A 185 -24.36 -21.61 -26.11
C GLY A 185 -23.36 -20.96 -25.14
N PRO A 186 -23.72 -20.88 -23.85
CA PRO A 186 -23.25 -19.83 -22.95
C PRO A 186 -21.96 -20.22 -22.20
N ILE A 187 -20.97 -19.33 -22.20
CA ILE A 187 -19.86 -19.37 -21.25
C ILE A 187 -20.06 -18.26 -20.20
N SER A 188 -20.22 -18.74 -18.97
CA SER A 188 -20.33 -18.02 -17.73
C SER A 188 -19.03 -17.30 -17.34
N THR A 189 -19.12 -16.01 -17.01
CA THR A 189 -18.18 -15.34 -16.11
C THR A 189 -18.97 -14.51 -15.08
N PRO A 190 -18.76 -14.66 -13.77
CA PRO A 190 -19.43 -13.82 -12.77
C PRO A 190 -18.68 -12.50 -12.62
N TRP A 191 -19.34 -11.40 -13.01
CA TRP A 191 -18.99 -10.06 -12.54
C TRP A 191 -19.30 -9.95 -11.03
N VAL A 192 -18.28 -9.66 -10.22
CA VAL A 192 -18.47 -9.21 -8.84
C VAL A 192 -18.72 -7.71 -8.89
N VAL A 193 -19.98 -7.29 -8.67
CA VAL A 193 -20.34 -5.89 -8.53
C VAL A 193 -20.26 -5.48 -7.06
N GLU A 194 -19.65 -4.32 -6.89
CA GLU A 194 -19.33 -3.55 -5.70
C GLU A 194 -20.48 -3.41 -4.68
N ALA A 195 -20.15 -3.65 -3.40
CA ALA A 195 -21.06 -3.46 -2.28
C ALA A 195 -21.31 -1.96 -2.05
N SER A 196 -22.51 -1.49 -2.42
CA SER A 196 -22.95 -0.14 -2.10
C SER A 196 -23.51 -0.07 -0.69
N ILE A 197 -22.80 0.60 0.23
CA ILE A 197 -23.28 0.86 1.59
C ILE A 197 -24.23 2.06 1.56
N ALA A 198 -25.54 1.83 1.61
CA ALA A 198 -26.50 2.84 2.00
C ALA A 198 -26.48 3.01 3.52
N ARG A 199 -26.38 4.26 4.00
CA ARG A 199 -26.33 4.62 5.42
C ARG A 199 -27.75 4.94 5.93
N PRO A 200 -28.35 4.19 6.88
CA PRO A 200 -29.55 4.64 7.59
C PRO A 200 -29.18 5.43 8.85
N LYS A 201 -30.02 6.41 9.17
CA LYS A 201 -30.03 7.10 10.47
C LYS A 201 -30.53 6.10 11.53
N SER A 202 -29.85 6.09 12.68
CA SER A 202 -30.24 5.44 13.93
C SER A 202 -29.93 3.93 14.06
N GLY A 203 -28.79 3.62 14.69
CA GLY A 203 -28.76 2.72 15.85
C GLY A 203 -28.97 1.21 15.66
N ASN A 204 -28.29 0.55 14.73
CA ASN A 204 -27.66 -0.79 14.86
C ASN A 204 -27.14 -1.21 13.49
N VAL A 205 -25.88 -1.64 13.38
CA VAL A 205 -25.30 -2.11 12.12
C VAL A 205 -25.59 -3.59 11.96
N GLU A 206 -26.61 -3.92 11.15
CA GLU A 206 -26.88 -5.30 10.73
C GLU A 206 -26.21 -5.56 9.37
N LEU A 207 -25.37 -6.59 9.31
CA LEU A 207 -24.67 -6.99 8.08
C LEU A 207 -25.63 -7.83 7.22
N VAL A 208 -26.25 -7.21 6.21
CA VAL A 208 -27.13 -7.93 5.28
C VAL A 208 -26.32 -8.30 4.03
N MET A 209 -26.21 -9.60 3.75
CA MET A 209 -25.57 -10.11 2.55
C MET A 209 -26.66 -10.48 1.54
N CYS A 210 -26.72 -9.76 0.42
CA CYS A 210 -27.70 -10.02 -0.64
C CYS A 210 -26.99 -10.54 -1.89
N ARG A 211 -27.55 -11.60 -2.48
CA ARG A 211 -27.06 -12.18 -3.75
C ARG A 211 -28.19 -12.13 -4.77
N GLY A 212 -27.96 -11.44 -5.88
CA GLY A 212 -28.90 -11.41 -7.01
C GLY A 212 -28.69 -12.62 -7.92
N SER A 213 -29.77 -13.24 -8.38
CA SER A 213 -29.75 -14.22 -9.46
C SER A 213 -30.81 -13.87 -10.50
N LYS A 214 -30.44 -13.90 -11.78
CA LYS A 214 -31.37 -13.71 -12.91
C LYS A 214 -31.81 -15.07 -13.43
N TYR A 215 -33.10 -15.35 -13.38
CA TYR A 215 -33.72 -16.48 -14.07
C TYR A 215 -34.92 -15.98 -14.87
N ASN A 216 -34.96 -16.30 -16.18
CA ASN A 216 -36.09 -16.04 -17.08
C ASN A 216 -36.69 -14.62 -16.97
N HIS A 217 -35.87 -13.59 -17.23
CA HIS A 217 -36.27 -12.18 -17.21
C HIS A 217 -36.80 -11.62 -15.87
N SER A 218 -36.79 -12.39 -14.79
CA SER A 218 -37.14 -11.93 -13.45
C SER A 218 -35.89 -11.82 -12.56
N LEU A 219 -35.75 -10.70 -11.84
CA LEU A 219 -34.64 -10.45 -10.91
C LEU A 219 -35.12 -10.86 -9.51
N HIS A 220 -34.53 -11.92 -8.93
CA HIS A 220 -34.81 -12.31 -7.55
C HIS A 220 -33.64 -11.91 -6.65
N LEU A 221 -33.92 -11.09 -5.64
CA LEU A 221 -32.97 -10.78 -4.57
C LEU A 221 -33.24 -11.69 -3.37
N LEU A 222 -32.23 -12.49 -3.01
CA LEU A 222 -32.19 -13.25 -1.76
C LEU A 222 -31.30 -12.50 -0.77
N CYS A 223 -31.88 -12.09 0.36
CA CYS A 223 -31.14 -11.46 1.45
C CYS A 223 -31.21 -12.35 2.69
N MET A 224 -30.04 -12.63 3.29
CA MET A 224 -29.95 -13.30 4.58
C MET A 224 -29.75 -12.28 5.71
N SER A 225 -30.57 -12.42 6.74
CA SER A 225 -30.49 -11.71 8.03
C SER A 225 -30.47 -12.74 9.16
N SER A 226 -30.06 -12.32 10.36
CA SER A 226 -30.06 -13.15 11.57
C SER A 226 -31.42 -13.76 11.94
N TYR A 227 -32.51 -13.30 11.32
CA TYR A 227 -33.88 -13.78 11.56
C TYR A 227 -34.46 -14.67 10.45
N GLY A 228 -33.63 -15.13 9.50
CA GLY A 228 -34.03 -16.08 8.46
C GLY A 228 -34.02 -15.50 7.03
N LEU A 229 -34.27 -16.38 6.05
CA LEU A 229 -34.21 -16.06 4.62
C LEU A 229 -35.47 -15.31 4.18
N ARG A 230 -35.33 -14.15 3.54
CA ARG A 230 -36.45 -13.41 2.95
C ARG A 230 -36.24 -13.21 1.45
N ILE A 231 -37.32 -13.39 0.69
CA ILE A 231 -37.39 -13.10 -0.75
C ILE A 231 -38.01 -11.72 -0.89
N CYS A 232 -37.29 -10.79 -1.53
CA CYS A 232 -37.83 -9.48 -1.90
C CYS A 232 -38.23 -9.53 -3.38
N HIS A 233 -39.47 -9.18 -3.68
CA HIS A 233 -40.01 -9.03 -5.04
C HIS A 233 -39.73 -7.64 -5.60
#